data_AF-A0A8T6NVN9-F1
#
_entry.id   AF-A0A8T6NVN9-F1
#
_cell.length_a   1.000
_cell.length_b   1.000
_cell.length_c   1.000
_cell.angle_alpha   90.00
_cell.angle_beta   90.00
_cell.angle_gamma   90.00
#
_symmetry.space_group_name_H-M   'P 1'
#
loop_
_entity.id
_entity.type
_entity.pdbx_description
1 polymer ?
#
loop_
_entity_poly.entity_id
_entity_poly.type
_entity_poly.pdbx_seq_one_letter_code
_entity_poly.pdbx_strand_id
1 'polypeptide(L)'
;TVTMALLFRRLPARQRYPLPPARITAEMADRAELEEHVDEPPEHLAATGVGHFGYGALGGTVYRLALEPVALPPLVKGVVFGSVVWALSYLGWLPAFEILPPATRQPTERTLLMIAAHWVYGAGLGLAADALTGEE
;
A
#
# COMPACT_ATOMS: atom_id res chain seq x y z
N THR A 1 3.55 7.42 -1.02
CA THR A 1 3.96 7.81 0.37
C THR A 1 5.44 8.17 0.44
N VAL A 2 5.89 8.79 1.55
CA VAL A 2 7.31 9.17 1.77
C VAL A 2 8.25 7.98 1.66
N THR A 3 7.94 6.85 2.31
CA THR A 3 8.75 5.62 2.23
C THR A 3 8.97 5.16 0.80
N MET A 4 7.90 5.10 0.00
CA MET A 4 8.00 4.73 -1.41
C MET A 4 8.86 5.71 -2.19
N ALA A 5 8.72 7.02 -1.97
CA ALA A 5 9.51 8.04 -2.67
C ALA A 5 11.02 7.90 -2.36
N LEU A 6 11.36 7.65 -1.10
CA LEU A 6 12.76 7.46 -0.68
C LEU A 6 13.36 6.18 -1.28
N LEU A 7 12.65 5.06 -1.20
CA LEU A 7 13.12 3.78 -1.75
C LEU A 7 13.16 3.78 -3.28
N PHE A 8 12.23 4.48 -3.94
CA PHE A 8 12.18 4.58 -5.40
C PHE A 8 13.46 5.22 -5.97
N ARG A 9 14.01 6.23 -5.28
CA ARG A 9 15.27 6.89 -5.66
C ARG A 9 16.48 5.94 -5.60
N ARG A 10 16.37 4.81 -4.88
CA ARG A 10 17.41 3.79 -4.76
C ARG A 10 17.29 2.67 -5.78
N LEU A 11 16.21 2.61 -6.55
CA LEU A 11 16.06 1.62 -7.62
C LEU A 11 17.05 1.87 -8.76
N PRO A 12 17.47 0.83 -9.49
CA PRO A 12 18.19 0.97 -10.76
C PRO A 12 17.41 1.85 -11.73
N ALA A 13 18.08 2.70 -12.51
CA ALA A 13 17.42 3.66 -13.41
C ALA A 13 16.38 2.99 -14.34
N ARG A 14 16.72 1.81 -14.89
CA ARG A 14 15.84 0.99 -15.75
C ARG A 14 14.53 0.54 -15.07
N GLN A 15 14.47 0.55 -13.74
CA GLN A 15 13.31 0.13 -12.95
C GLN A 15 12.50 1.33 -12.41
N ARG A 16 12.87 2.58 -12.72
CA ARG A 16 12.19 3.80 -12.24
C ARG A 16 10.98 4.20 -13.09
N TYR A 17 10.21 3.21 -13.54
CA TYR A 17 8.87 3.42 -14.09
C TYR A 17 7.84 3.54 -12.95
N PRO A 18 6.63 4.07 -13.20
CA PRO A 18 5.62 4.34 -12.17
C PRO A 18 5.44 3.19 -11.17
N LEU A 19 5.33 3.55 -9.89
CA LEU A 19 5.11 2.58 -8.81
C LEU A 19 3.69 2.00 -8.87
N PRO A 20 3.45 0.84 -8.22
CA PRO A 20 2.14 0.20 -8.21
C PRO A 20 0.95 1.11 -7.90
N PRO A 21 0.97 2.02 -6.90
CA PRO A 21 -0.20 2.84 -6.59
C PRO A 21 -0.67 3.70 -7.77
N ALA A 22 0.26 4.37 -8.47
CA ALA A 22 -0.06 5.19 -9.64
C ALA A 22 -0.65 4.34 -10.78
N ARG A 23 -0.11 3.14 -11.00
CA ARG A 23 -0.64 2.21 -12.01
C ARG A 23 -2.03 1.67 -11.64
N ILE A 24 -2.25 1.36 -10.35
CA ILE A 24 -3.57 0.93 -9.85
C ILE A 24 -4.58 2.06 -10.00
N THR A 25 -4.22 3.30 -9.65
CA THR A 25 -5.10 4.46 -9.83
C THR A 25 -5.45 4.68 -11.29
N ALA A 26 -4.48 4.61 -12.21
CA ALA A 26 -4.74 4.72 -13.65
C ALA A 26 -5.69 3.60 -14.13
N GLU A 27 -5.40 2.35 -13.80
CA GLU A 27 -6.23 1.20 -14.19
C GLU A 27 -7.66 1.28 -13.62
N MET A 28 -7.81 1.79 -12.39
CA MET A 28 -9.14 1.96 -11.79
C MET A 28 -9.91 3.13 -12.42
N ALA A 29 -9.23 4.20 -12.81
CA ALA A 29 -9.84 5.32 -13.51
C ALA A 29 -10.32 4.90 -14.91
N ASP A 30 -9.50 4.15 -15.64
CA ASP A 30 -9.84 3.54 -16.93
C ASP A 30 -11.09 2.65 -16.82
N ARG A 31 -11.11 1.70 -15.88
CA ARG A 31 -12.29 0.83 -15.65
C ARG A 31 -13.55 1.56 -15.19
N ALA A 32 -13.40 2.76 -14.62
CA ALA A 32 -14.51 3.57 -14.16
C ALA A 32 -14.96 4.60 -15.22
N GLU A 33 -14.34 4.63 -16.39
CA GLU A 33 -14.59 5.64 -17.44
C GLU A 33 -14.34 7.08 -16.93
N LEU A 34 -13.36 7.24 -16.03
CA LEU A 34 -12.98 8.52 -15.40
C LEU A 34 -11.60 9.02 -15.85
N GLU A 35 -11.02 8.43 -16.89
CA GLU A 35 -9.70 8.77 -17.42
C GLU A 35 -9.51 10.28 -17.65
N GLU A 36 -10.50 10.94 -18.27
CA GLU A 36 -10.48 12.39 -18.54
C GLU A 36 -10.31 13.26 -17.28
N HIS A 37 -10.65 12.74 -16.10
CA HIS A 37 -10.57 13.45 -14.82
C HIS A 37 -9.29 13.13 -14.00
N VAL A 38 -8.42 12.25 -14.51
CA VAL A 38 -7.22 11.77 -13.80
C VAL A 38 -5.98 11.76 -14.71
N ASP A 39 -6.11 12.24 -15.94
CA ASP A 39 -5.03 12.29 -16.92
C ASP A 39 -4.01 13.39 -16.62
N GLU A 40 -4.43 14.49 -15.99
CA GLU A 40 -3.50 15.55 -15.65
C GLU A 40 -2.61 15.17 -14.43
N PRO A 41 -1.31 15.50 -14.45
CA PRO A 41 -0.41 15.16 -13.34
C PRO A 41 -0.90 15.59 -11.95
N PRO A 42 -1.48 16.81 -11.75
CA PRO A 42 -2.03 17.22 -10.46
C PRO A 42 -3.22 16.36 -10.01
N GLU A 43 -4.12 16.01 -10.92
CA GLU A 43 -5.32 15.21 -10.65
C GLU A 43 -4.94 13.78 -10.31
N HIS A 44 -3.99 13.20 -11.06
CA HIS A 44 -3.43 11.88 -10.77
C HIS A 44 -2.79 11.81 -9.38
N LEU A 45 -2.04 12.85 -8.99
CA LEU A 45 -1.44 12.98 -7.67
C LEU A 45 -2.50 13.06 -6.57
N ALA A 46 -3.55 13.85 -6.78
CA ALA A 46 -4.67 13.97 -5.84
C ALA A 46 -5.43 12.66 -5.68
N ALA A 47 -5.80 11.99 -6.78
CA ALA A 47 -6.46 10.70 -6.79
C ALA A 47 -5.61 9.62 -6.10
N THR A 48 -4.30 9.60 -6.38
CA THR A 48 -3.36 8.73 -5.67
C THR A 48 -3.34 9.03 -4.18
N GLY A 49 -3.35 10.31 -3.79
CA GLY A 49 -3.38 10.75 -2.38
C GLY A 49 -4.65 10.30 -1.66
N VAL A 50 -5.82 10.53 -2.26
CA VAL A 50 -7.12 10.07 -1.76
C VAL A 50 -7.15 8.56 -1.64
N GLY A 51 -6.63 7.84 -2.64
CA GLY A 51 -6.49 6.38 -2.59
C GLY A 51 -5.67 5.91 -1.40
N HIS A 52 -4.52 6.54 -1.13
CA HIS A 52 -3.71 6.22 0.05
C HIS A 52 -4.44 6.51 1.36
N PHE A 53 -5.18 7.62 1.44
CA PHE A 53 -5.96 7.96 2.63
C PHE A 53 -7.09 6.94 2.87
N GLY A 54 -7.90 6.65 1.86
CA GLY A 54 -8.98 5.68 1.93
C GLY A 54 -8.49 4.29 2.27
N TYR A 55 -7.38 3.86 1.66
CA TYR A 55 -6.72 2.59 1.99
C TYR A 55 -6.24 2.56 3.45
N GLY A 56 -5.68 3.66 3.94
CA GLY A 56 -5.27 3.83 5.32
C GLY A 56 -6.43 3.68 6.30
N ALA A 57 -7.54 4.39 6.04
CA ALA A 57 -8.75 4.34 6.87
C ALA A 57 -9.35 2.93 6.93
N LEU A 58 -9.55 2.28 5.77
CA LEU A 58 -10.08 0.93 5.68
C LEU A 58 -9.18 -0.08 6.42
N GLY A 59 -7.87 -0.01 6.17
CA GLY A 59 -6.93 -0.90 6.83
C GLY A 59 -6.87 -0.68 8.35
N GLY A 60 -7.08 0.55 8.83
CA GLY A 60 -7.22 0.86 10.26
C GLY A 60 -8.39 0.13 10.90
N THR A 61 -9.56 0.17 10.25
CA THR A 61 -10.74 -0.56 10.70
C THR A 61 -10.49 -2.07 10.72
N VAL A 62 -9.93 -2.63 9.65
CA VAL A 62 -9.66 -4.09 9.57
C VAL A 62 -8.64 -4.52 10.61
N TYR A 63 -7.55 -3.76 10.78
CA TYR A 63 -6.53 -4.05 11.77
C TYR A 63 -7.10 -4.10 13.18
N ARG A 64 -7.90 -3.09 13.57
CA ARG A 64 -8.49 -3.04 14.90
C ARG A 64 -9.37 -4.26 15.14
N LEU A 65 -10.29 -4.54 14.21
CA LEU A 65 -11.19 -5.69 14.34
C LEU A 65 -10.46 -7.05 14.38
N ALA A 66 -9.38 -7.20 13.61
CA ALA A 66 -8.69 -8.48 13.48
C ALA A 66 -7.61 -8.73 14.53
N LEU A 67 -6.88 -7.68 14.97
CA LEU A 67 -5.64 -7.82 15.74
C LEU A 67 -5.66 -7.16 17.13
N GLU A 68 -6.71 -6.41 17.48
CA GLU A 68 -6.91 -5.92 18.86
C GLU A 68 -6.89 -7.07 19.88
N PRO A 69 -7.57 -8.22 19.68
CA PRO A 69 -7.59 -9.32 20.65
C PRO A 69 -6.27 -10.11 20.79
N VAL A 70 -5.30 -9.88 19.90
CA VAL A 70 -4.08 -10.68 19.84
C VAL A 70 -3.05 -10.15 20.86
N ALA A 71 -2.42 -11.00 21.67
CA ALA A 71 -1.41 -10.55 22.63
C ALA A 71 0.00 -10.51 21.99
N LEU A 72 0.30 -9.43 21.25
CA LEU A 72 1.61 -9.19 20.62
C LEU A 72 2.01 -7.71 20.74
N PRO A 73 3.32 -7.37 20.69
CA PRO A 73 3.74 -5.97 20.66
C PRO A 73 3.12 -5.23 19.46
N PRO A 74 2.67 -3.96 19.63
CA PRO A 74 1.98 -3.21 18.56
C PRO A 74 2.75 -3.14 17.25
N LEU A 75 4.07 -2.94 17.33
CA LEU A 75 4.96 -2.94 16.18
C LEU A 75 4.92 -4.27 15.41
N VAL A 76 4.96 -5.39 16.13
CA VAL A 76 4.97 -6.74 15.55
C VAL A 76 3.63 -7.05 14.89
N LYS A 77 2.52 -6.76 15.58
CA LYS A 77 1.16 -6.87 15.00
C LYS A 77 1.07 -6.09 13.69
N GLY A 78 1.54 -4.85 13.71
CA GLY A 78 1.56 -3.97 12.55
C GLY A 78 2.34 -4.56 11.37
N VAL A 79 3.57 -5.02 11.59
CA VAL A 79 4.40 -5.61 10.53
C VAL A 79 3.77 -6.89 9.97
N VAL A 80 3.21 -7.75 10.82
CA VAL A 80 2.49 -8.96 10.38
C VAL A 80 1.28 -8.58 9.54
N PHE A 81 0.47 -7.63 9.99
CA PHE A 81 -0.68 -7.13 9.24
C PHE A 81 -0.26 -6.59 7.86
N GLY A 82 0.74 -5.70 7.83
CA GLY A 82 1.28 -5.16 6.59
C GLY A 82 1.79 -6.25 5.64
N SER A 83 2.42 -7.31 6.17
CA SER A 83 2.88 -8.45 5.38
C SER A 83 1.73 -9.22 4.74
N VAL A 84 0.65 -9.46 5.51
CA VAL A 84 -0.57 -10.12 5.01
C VAL A 84 -1.24 -9.26 3.94
N VAL A 85 -1.39 -7.96 4.19
CA VAL A 85 -1.97 -7.01 3.24
C VAL A 85 -1.19 -6.99 1.92
N TRP A 86 0.15 -6.95 2.01
CA TRP A 86 1.02 -7.04 0.84
C TRP A 86 0.82 -8.36 0.09
N ALA A 87 0.86 -9.50 0.78
CA ALA A 87 0.76 -10.82 0.17
C ALA A 87 -0.59 -11.01 -0.54
N LEU A 88 -1.70 -10.72 0.15
CA LEU A 88 -3.05 -10.81 -0.42
C LEU A 88 -3.24 -9.87 -1.62
N SER A 89 -2.57 -8.72 -1.62
CA SER A 89 -2.64 -7.79 -2.75
C SER A 89 -1.82 -8.24 -3.93
N TYR A 90 -0.52 -8.45 -3.75
CA TYR A 90 0.44 -8.65 -4.83
C TYR A 90 0.52 -10.09 -5.34
N LEU A 91 -0.03 -11.05 -4.60
CA LEU A 91 -0.16 -12.45 -5.02
C LEU A 91 -1.62 -12.89 -5.20
N GLY A 92 -2.58 -12.09 -4.73
CA GLY A 92 -4.00 -12.42 -4.78
C GLY A 92 -4.76 -11.52 -5.74
N TRP A 93 -5.40 -10.48 -5.22
CA TRP A 93 -6.42 -9.75 -5.98
C TRP A 93 -5.86 -8.91 -7.14
N LEU A 94 -4.69 -8.27 -6.99
CA LEU A 94 -4.13 -7.46 -8.08
C LEU A 94 -3.86 -8.29 -9.36
N PRO A 95 -3.23 -9.48 -9.25
CA PRO A 95 -3.11 -10.41 -10.37
C PRO A 95 -4.45 -10.97 -10.85
N ALA A 96 -5.36 -11.31 -9.94
CA ALA A 96 -6.64 -11.93 -10.30
C ALA A 96 -7.54 -11.00 -11.15
N PHE A 97 -7.45 -9.69 -10.93
CA PHE A 97 -8.13 -8.67 -11.72
C PHE A 97 -7.24 -8.05 -12.82
N GLU A 98 -6.11 -8.69 -13.13
CA GLU A 98 -5.18 -8.27 -14.20
C GLU A 98 -4.64 -6.83 -14.06
N ILE A 99 -4.72 -6.23 -12.87
CA ILE A 99 -4.24 -4.87 -12.61
C ILE A 99 -2.70 -4.81 -12.64
N LEU A 100 -2.07 -5.83 -12.06
CA LEU A 100 -0.61 -5.97 -12.06
C LEU A 100 -0.22 -7.44 -12.16
N PRO A 101 0.89 -7.76 -12.87
CA PRO A 101 1.49 -9.08 -12.78
C PRO A 101 1.84 -9.44 -11.33
N PRO A 102 1.74 -10.73 -10.95
CA PRO A 102 2.04 -11.17 -9.59
C PRO A 102 3.48 -10.83 -9.18
N ALA A 103 3.70 -10.60 -7.88
CA ALA A 103 5.03 -10.21 -7.37
C ALA A 103 6.16 -11.20 -7.73
N THR A 104 5.85 -12.47 -7.98
CA THR A 104 6.81 -13.48 -8.44
C THR A 104 7.36 -13.22 -9.84
N ARG A 105 6.71 -12.36 -10.63
CA ARG A 105 7.15 -11.93 -11.96
C ARG A 105 7.68 -10.48 -12.00
N GLN A 106 7.74 -9.80 -10.86
CA GLN A 106 8.26 -8.44 -10.76
C GLN A 106 9.76 -8.47 -10.38
N PRO A 107 10.54 -7.44 -10.75
CA PRO A 107 11.93 -7.32 -10.30
C PRO A 107 12.03 -7.35 -8.78
N THR A 108 13.00 -8.10 -8.24
CA THR A 108 13.18 -8.32 -6.80
C THR A 108 13.30 -7.00 -6.03
N GLU A 109 14.01 -6.01 -6.56
CA GLU A 109 14.20 -4.73 -5.89
C GLU A 109 12.88 -3.96 -5.74
N ARG A 110 11.98 -4.05 -6.73
CA ARG A 110 10.64 -3.45 -6.65
C ARG A 110 9.73 -4.21 -5.70
N THR A 111 9.83 -5.53 -5.69
CA THR A 111 9.11 -6.38 -4.74
C THR A 111 9.52 -6.05 -3.31
N LEU A 112 10.83 -5.95 -3.02
CA LEU A 112 11.34 -5.56 -1.71
C LEU A 112 10.93 -4.15 -1.31
N LEU A 113 10.94 -3.19 -2.23
CA LEU A 113 10.43 -1.83 -1.99
C LEU A 113 8.98 -1.87 -1.52
N MET A 114 8.13 -2.66 -2.20
CA MET A 114 6.73 -2.74 -1.84
C MET A 114 6.51 -3.45 -0.50
N ILE A 115 7.25 -4.53 -0.21
CA ILE A 115 7.22 -5.19 1.10
C ILE A 115 7.59 -4.19 2.21
N ALA A 116 8.71 -3.48 2.06
CA ALA A 116 9.16 -2.50 3.03
C ALA A 116 8.14 -1.37 3.23
N ALA A 117 7.51 -0.90 2.16
CA ALA A 117 6.44 0.11 2.26
C ALA A 117 5.24 -0.41 3.07
N HIS A 118 4.86 -1.68 2.91
CA HIS A 118 3.75 -2.27 3.67
C HIS A 118 4.12 -2.56 5.12
N TRP A 119 5.38 -2.89 5.41
CA TRP A 119 5.87 -3.00 6.79
C TRP A 119 5.81 -1.65 7.51
N VAL A 120 6.28 -0.57 6.87
CA VAL A 120 6.21 0.77 7.49
C VAL A 120 4.76 1.21 7.68
N TYR A 121 3.89 0.95 6.70
CA TYR A 121 2.45 1.21 6.82
C TYR A 121 1.85 0.44 8.02
N GLY A 122 2.04 -0.87 8.06
CA GLY A 122 1.50 -1.72 9.12
C GLY A 122 2.06 -1.37 10.50
N ALA A 123 3.38 -1.16 10.60
CA ALA A 123 4.05 -0.70 11.83
C ALA A 123 3.45 0.62 12.34
N GLY A 124 3.31 1.62 11.45
CA GLY A 124 2.71 2.90 11.80
C GLY A 124 1.26 2.75 12.27
N LEU A 125 0.51 1.85 11.65
CA LEU A 125 -0.87 1.58 12.02
C LEU A 125 -0.98 0.89 13.39
N GLY A 126 -0.12 -0.08 13.68
CA GLY A 126 -0.09 -0.75 14.97
C GLY A 126 0.30 0.18 16.11
N LEU A 127 1.30 1.03 15.90
CA LEU A 127 1.71 2.05 16.87
C LEU A 127 0.63 3.14 17.06
N ALA A 128 -0.02 3.57 15.98
CA ALA A 128 -1.11 4.55 16.06
C ALA A 128 -2.32 3.98 16.81
N ALA A 129 -2.70 2.73 16.54
CA ALA A 129 -3.79 2.07 17.24
C ALA A 129 -3.51 1.98 18.75
N ASP A 130 -2.30 1.55 19.12
CA ASP A 130 -1.85 1.47 20.51
C ASP A 130 -1.88 2.84 21.21
N ALA A 131 -1.36 3.88 20.56
CA ALA A 131 -1.37 5.24 21.09
C ALA A 131 -2.80 5.81 21.29
N LEU A 132 -3.74 5.43 20.42
CA LEU A 132 -5.15 5.86 20.52
C LEU A 132 -5.95 5.07 21.56
N THR A 133 -5.49 3.88 21.94
CA THR A 133 -6.12 3.06 22.98
C THR A 133 -5.42 3.16 24.34
N GLY A 134 -4.21 3.70 24.39
CA GLY A 134 -3.37 3.81 25.59
C GLY A 134 -3.60 5.05 26.46
N GLU A 135 -4.72 5.76 26.29
CA GLU A 135 -5.13 6.89 27.16
C GLU A 135 -5.94 6.46 28.41
N GLU A 136 -5.78 5.23 28.92
CA GLU A 136 -6.40 4.76 30.17
C GLU A 136 -5.37 4.38 31.25
#